data_AF-A0A9P1F1R1-F1
#
_entry.id   AF-A0A9P1F1R1-F1
#
_cell.length_a   1.000
_cell.length_b   1.000
_cell.length_c   1.000
_cell.angle_alpha   90.00
_cell.angle_beta   90.00
_cell.angle_gamma   90.00
#
_symmetry.space_group_name_H-M   'P 1'
#
loop_
_entity.id
_entity.type
_entity.pdbx_description
1 polymer ?
#
loop_
_entity_poly.entity_id
_entity_poly.type
_entity_poly.pdbx_seq_one_letter_code
_entity_poly.pdbx_strand_id
1 'polypeptide(L)'
;MFPSYIRFLAFLALVPLVQSSGYIEIHLKSAFALNMSIEVAEEVYFPQNKQVYNFHLEADTLKTFSNIPAKFGRPGLIVVHSGPVPKFGIADTTISVTRWNTEQDVIVLDEVHLPFTGFRVEIKCDRHWFGSLCDKQCIGEMAAIIGLRCNSHGNPGCAEGWYGENCDETISNSLPECMCQNGGVCASVNSMNGDSKLICECPIRFEGPKCEKESYNYVDDLEFFFVQAKNGHALFEEFYNNTDVPNELYY
;
A
#
# COMPACT_ATOMS: atom_id res chain seq x y z
N MET A 1 25.73 -46.26 39.99
CA MET A 1 26.26 -46.21 38.61
C MET A 1 25.21 -45.48 37.77
N PHE A 2 25.44 -44.21 37.44
CA PHE A 2 24.56 -43.39 36.59
C PHE A 2 24.75 -43.76 35.11
N PRO A 3 23.69 -43.67 34.30
CA PRO A 3 23.65 -42.62 33.26
C PRO A 3 22.25 -41.96 33.21
N SER A 4 22.03 -40.64 33.23
CA SER A 4 22.56 -39.49 32.47
C SER A 4 22.05 -39.40 31.02
N TYR A 5 21.01 -38.55 30.85
CA TYR A 5 20.63 -37.69 29.70
C TYR A 5 20.49 -38.35 28.31
N ILE A 6 19.41 -38.16 27.56
CA ILE A 6 19.05 -36.90 26.88
C ILE A 6 17.52 -36.81 26.78
N ARG A 7 16.92 -35.80 27.42
CA ARG A 7 15.59 -35.30 27.07
C ARG A 7 15.78 -34.40 25.85
N PHE A 8 15.39 -34.85 24.66
CA PHE A 8 15.17 -33.95 23.54
C PHE A 8 13.95 -33.09 23.87
N LEU A 9 14.18 -31.94 24.49
CA LEU A 9 13.22 -30.85 24.46
C LEU A 9 13.18 -30.34 23.02
N ALA A 10 12.21 -30.85 22.26
CA ALA A 10 11.80 -30.20 21.03
C ALA A 10 11.26 -28.81 21.41
N PHE A 11 12.14 -27.81 21.37
CA PHE A 11 11.72 -26.43 21.16
C PHE A 11 11.08 -26.39 19.77
N LEU A 12 9.80 -26.79 19.70
CA LEU A 12 8.88 -26.29 18.70
C LEU A 12 8.84 -24.78 18.94
N ALA A 13 9.76 -24.08 18.27
CA ALA A 13 9.66 -22.66 18.11
C ALA A 13 8.29 -22.43 17.47
N LEU A 14 7.35 -21.92 18.27
CA LEU A 14 6.21 -21.15 17.79
C LEU A 14 6.80 -19.91 17.12
N VAL A 15 7.44 -20.09 15.96
CA VAL A 15 7.61 -19.01 15.03
C VAL A 15 6.18 -18.72 14.60
N PRO A 16 5.59 -17.56 14.95
CA PRO A 16 4.35 -17.19 14.30
C PRO A 16 4.65 -17.31 12.81
N LEU A 17 3.91 -18.18 12.11
CA LEU A 17 3.89 -18.11 10.65
C LEU A 17 3.32 -16.72 10.36
N VAL A 18 4.21 -15.74 10.21
CA VAL A 18 3.88 -14.47 9.62
C VAL A 18 3.38 -14.86 8.23
N GLN A 19 2.07 -14.79 8.03
CA GLN A 19 1.45 -15.17 6.77
C GLN A 19 1.51 -14.01 5.77
N SER A 20 1.71 -12.78 6.26
CA SER A 20 1.96 -11.59 5.45
C SER A 20 2.73 -10.55 6.25
N SER A 21 3.52 -9.72 5.56
CA SER A 21 4.33 -8.66 6.19
C SER A 21 4.39 -7.41 5.32
N GLY A 22 3.94 -6.29 5.88
CA GLY A 22 4.00 -5.00 5.23
C GLY A 22 3.48 -3.87 6.12
N TYR A 23 3.43 -2.68 5.54
CA TYR A 23 3.19 -1.43 6.24
C TYR A 23 2.44 -0.42 5.38
N ILE A 24 1.87 0.58 6.04
CA ILE A 24 1.21 1.72 5.43
C ILE A 24 2.15 2.92 5.56
N GLU A 25 2.24 3.70 4.48
CA GLU A 25 2.80 5.04 4.48
C GLU A 25 1.69 6.06 4.20
N ILE A 26 1.66 7.13 4.98
CA ILE A 26 0.70 8.23 4.81
C ILE A 26 1.49 9.50 4.60
N HIS A 27 1.24 10.16 3.47
CA HIS A 27 1.87 11.40 3.07
C HIS A 27 0.83 12.52 3.05
N LEU A 28 1.15 13.62 3.73
CA LEU A 28 0.26 14.76 3.90
C LEU A 28 0.98 16.06 3.64
N LYS A 29 0.30 16.98 2.96
CA LYS A 29 0.72 18.36 2.77
C LYS A 29 -0.49 19.29 2.89
N SER A 30 -0.27 20.46 3.48
CA SER A 30 -1.29 21.49 3.62
C SER A 30 -0.68 22.85 3.33
N ALA A 31 -1.45 23.75 2.71
CA ALA A 31 -1.08 25.15 2.54
C ALA A 31 -1.04 25.92 3.87
N PHE A 32 -1.48 25.31 4.98
CA PHE A 32 -1.61 25.95 6.29
C PHE A 32 -0.96 25.11 7.37
N ALA A 33 -0.50 25.79 8.43
CA ALA A 33 -0.04 25.10 9.62
C ALA A 33 -1.24 24.59 10.40
N LEU A 34 -1.29 23.28 10.68
CA LEU A 34 -2.44 22.61 11.28
C LEU A 34 -2.00 21.68 12.42
N ASN A 35 -2.79 21.66 13.49
CA ASN A 35 -2.71 20.57 14.46
C ASN A 35 -3.55 19.43 13.92
N MET A 36 -2.95 18.25 13.78
CA MET A 36 -3.61 17.12 13.16
C MET A 36 -3.45 15.85 14.00
N SER A 37 -4.37 14.93 13.80
CA SER A 37 -4.25 13.56 14.27
C SER A 37 -4.52 12.59 13.13
N ILE A 38 -3.75 11.51 13.09
CA ILE A 38 -4.04 10.36 12.23
C ILE A 38 -4.44 9.21 13.13
N GLU A 39 -5.56 8.61 12.82
CA GLU A 39 -6.05 7.38 13.40
C GLU A 39 -5.93 6.26 12.37
N VAL A 40 -5.33 5.15 12.77
CA VAL A 40 -5.30 3.92 11.98
C VAL A 40 -5.87 2.79 12.82
N ALA A 41 -6.82 2.06 12.27
CA ALA A 41 -7.48 0.97 12.95
C ALA A 41 -7.76 -0.23 12.03
N GLU A 42 -7.96 -1.38 12.65
CA GLU A 42 -8.42 -2.60 12.00
C GLU A 42 -9.94 -2.68 12.07
N GLU A 43 -10.59 -3.19 11.02
CA GLU A 43 -12.05 -3.20 10.84
C GLU A 43 -12.65 -1.80 10.66
N VAL A 44 -13.66 -1.70 9.79
CA VAL A 44 -14.31 -0.42 9.45
C VAL A 44 -15.45 -0.09 10.42
N TYR A 45 -16.30 -1.07 10.72
CA TYR A 45 -17.50 -0.84 11.55
C TYR A 45 -17.24 -0.84 13.06
N PHE A 46 -16.29 -1.65 13.51
CA PHE A 46 -15.92 -1.78 14.92
C PHE A 46 -14.40 -1.68 15.07
N PRO A 47 -13.83 -0.46 14.93
CA PRO A 47 -12.39 -0.26 14.91
C PRO A 47 -11.67 -0.89 16.12
N GLN A 48 -10.74 -1.79 15.85
CA GLN A 48 -9.88 -2.44 16.84
C GLN A 48 -8.42 -2.02 16.64
N ASN A 49 -7.59 -2.24 17.67
CA ASN A 49 -6.14 -1.98 17.62
C ASN A 49 -5.78 -0.55 17.16
N LYS A 50 -6.63 0.41 17.53
CA LYS A 50 -6.51 1.82 17.16
C LYS A 50 -5.16 2.41 17.56
N GLN A 51 -4.48 3.01 16.60
CA GLN A 51 -3.27 3.79 16.77
C GLN A 51 -3.56 5.24 16.43
N VAL A 52 -3.12 6.18 17.28
CA VAL A 52 -3.34 7.61 17.09
C VAL A 52 -2.01 8.35 17.11
N TYR A 53 -1.76 9.13 16.07
CA TYR A 53 -0.57 9.94 15.88
C TYR A 53 -0.97 11.41 15.89
N ASN A 54 -0.66 12.12 16.97
CA ASN A 54 -0.89 13.57 17.06
C ASN A 54 0.36 14.33 16.63
N PHE A 55 0.21 15.37 15.81
CA PHE A 55 1.34 16.14 15.31
C PHE A 55 0.93 17.54 14.88
N HIS A 56 1.94 18.39 14.70
CA HIS A 56 1.82 19.68 14.05
C HIS A 56 2.35 19.56 12.62
N LEU A 57 1.53 19.91 11.64
CA LEU A 57 1.91 20.04 10.24
C LEU A 57 2.27 21.49 9.97
N GLU A 58 3.47 21.76 9.45
CA GLU A 58 3.86 23.09 9.02
C GLU A 58 3.34 23.35 7.60
N ALA A 59 3.05 24.62 7.29
CA ALA A 59 2.56 25.02 5.98
C ALA A 59 3.55 24.65 4.87
N ASP A 60 3.03 24.10 3.77
CA ASP A 60 3.75 23.66 2.58
C ASP A 60 4.87 22.64 2.83
N THR A 61 4.83 21.94 3.97
CA THR A 61 5.78 20.87 4.29
C THR A 61 5.15 19.50 4.07
N LEU A 62 5.91 18.59 3.45
CA LEU A 62 5.51 17.19 3.34
C LEU A 62 5.76 16.49 4.67
N LYS A 63 4.71 15.94 5.26
CA LYS A 63 4.81 15.05 6.41
C LYS A 63 4.53 13.61 5.98
N THR A 64 5.47 12.73 6.29
CA THR A 64 5.36 11.29 6.03
C THR A 64 5.28 10.52 7.34
N PHE A 65 4.31 9.63 7.43
CA PHE A 65 4.19 8.62 8.48
C PHE A 65 4.45 7.27 7.85
N SER A 66 5.56 6.63 8.20
CA SER A 66 5.97 5.35 7.64
C SER A 66 5.89 4.24 8.67
N ASN A 67 6.04 3.00 8.20
CA ASN A 67 6.10 1.80 9.04
C ASN A 67 4.86 1.61 9.94
N ILE A 68 3.69 2.11 9.53
CA ILE A 68 2.45 1.85 10.23
C ILE A 68 2.05 0.41 9.95
N PRO A 69 1.88 -0.47 10.95
CA PRO A 69 1.61 -1.89 10.70
C PRO A 69 0.32 -2.11 9.89
N ALA A 70 0.40 -2.92 8.83
CA ALA A 70 -0.74 -3.31 8.02
C ALA A 70 -1.13 -4.78 8.28
N LYS A 71 -2.43 -5.07 8.39
CA LYS A 71 -2.95 -6.44 8.31
C LYS A 71 -3.60 -6.67 6.96
N PHE A 72 -2.92 -7.43 6.11
CA PHE A 72 -3.40 -7.75 4.76
C PHE A 72 -4.58 -8.71 4.77
N GLY A 73 -5.41 -8.63 3.72
CA GLY A 73 -6.59 -9.48 3.54
C GLY A 73 -7.72 -9.17 4.53
N ARG A 74 -7.68 -8.01 5.19
CA ARG A 74 -8.68 -7.56 6.17
C ARG A 74 -9.08 -6.12 5.92
N PRO A 75 -10.29 -5.73 6.32
CA PRO A 75 -10.70 -4.35 6.25
C PRO A 75 -9.95 -3.48 7.28
N GLY A 76 -9.71 -2.23 6.95
CA GLY A 76 -9.05 -1.27 7.82
C GLY A 76 -9.54 0.15 7.57
N LEU A 77 -9.25 1.02 8.51
CA LEU A 77 -9.69 2.41 8.52
C LEU A 77 -8.50 3.33 8.75
N ILE A 78 -8.41 4.41 7.98
CA ILE A 78 -7.50 5.52 8.22
C ILE A 78 -8.35 6.79 8.31
N VAL A 79 -8.23 7.51 9.41
CA VAL A 79 -8.94 8.78 9.61
C VAL A 79 -7.92 9.87 9.93
N VAL A 80 -7.91 10.92 9.11
CA VAL A 80 -7.08 12.11 9.36
C VAL A 80 -7.99 13.22 9.84
N HIS A 81 -7.80 13.67 11.07
CA HIS A 81 -8.46 14.85 11.60
C HIS A 81 -7.51 16.04 11.56
N SER A 82 -8.02 17.18 11.14
CA SER A 82 -7.34 18.46 11.30
C SER A 82 -8.16 19.38 12.17
N GLY A 83 -7.43 20.10 13.03
CA GLY A 83 -8.01 21.05 13.96
C GLY A 83 -8.73 22.21 13.26
N PRO A 84 -9.39 23.08 14.04
CA PRO A 84 -10.16 24.17 13.48
C PRO A 84 -9.29 25.06 12.60
N VAL A 85 -9.87 25.50 11.48
CA VAL A 85 -9.29 26.52 10.59
C VAL A 85 -10.24 27.72 10.57
N PRO A 86 -10.18 28.60 11.60
CA PRO A 86 -11.17 29.67 11.77
C PRO A 86 -11.25 30.61 10.58
N LYS A 87 -10.15 30.79 9.85
CA LYS A 87 -10.06 31.62 8.64
C LYS A 87 -11.05 31.19 7.54
N PHE A 88 -11.43 29.91 7.52
CA PHE A 88 -12.38 29.33 6.56
C PHE A 88 -13.72 28.98 7.20
N GLY A 89 -13.95 29.37 8.46
CA GLY A 89 -15.15 28.95 9.18
C GLY A 89 -15.22 27.44 9.43
N ILE A 90 -14.09 26.72 9.44
CA ILE A 90 -14.02 25.28 9.67
C ILE A 90 -13.72 25.01 11.14
N ALA A 91 -14.53 24.15 11.76
CA ALA A 91 -14.31 23.66 13.12
C ALA A 91 -13.46 22.37 13.15
N ASP A 92 -13.63 21.51 12.16
CA ASP A 92 -12.89 20.25 11.99
C ASP A 92 -12.96 19.82 10.51
N THR A 93 -11.88 19.25 9.99
CA THR A 93 -11.90 18.52 8.71
C THR A 93 -11.41 17.11 8.95
N THR A 94 -12.17 16.15 8.43
CA THR A 94 -11.88 14.72 8.52
C THR A 94 -11.70 14.15 7.12
N ILE A 95 -10.59 13.47 6.87
CA ILE A 95 -10.38 12.62 5.69
C ILE A 95 -10.53 11.18 6.16
N SER A 96 -11.48 10.44 5.62
CA SER A 96 -11.68 9.03 5.92
C SER A 96 -11.28 8.20 4.71
N VAL A 97 -10.48 7.16 4.93
CA VAL A 97 -10.17 6.14 3.93
C VAL A 97 -10.60 4.81 4.50
N THR A 98 -11.62 4.21 3.91
CA THR A 98 -12.00 2.82 4.20
C THR A 98 -11.30 1.89 3.24
N ARG A 99 -10.76 0.80 3.77
CA ARG A 99 -10.06 -0.23 3.00
C ARG A 99 -10.78 -1.53 3.26
N TRP A 100 -11.49 -2.10 2.29
CA TRP A 100 -12.27 -3.33 2.53
C TRP A 100 -11.42 -4.59 2.43
N ASN A 101 -10.42 -4.56 1.56
CA ASN A 101 -9.43 -5.61 1.42
C ASN A 101 -8.05 -4.94 1.39
N THR A 102 -7.33 -4.96 2.51
CA THR A 102 -5.98 -4.37 2.56
C THR A 102 -5.04 -5.21 1.69
N GLU A 103 -4.84 -4.75 0.46
CA GLU A 103 -3.85 -5.24 -0.49
C GLU A 103 -2.78 -4.15 -0.73
N GLN A 104 -1.69 -4.51 -1.38
CA GLN A 104 -0.71 -3.56 -1.88
C GLN A 104 -1.40 -2.60 -2.86
N ASP A 105 -1.43 -1.32 -2.52
CA ASP A 105 -2.14 -0.30 -3.32
C ASP A 105 -1.57 1.10 -3.06
N VAL A 106 -1.91 2.04 -3.93
CA VAL A 106 -1.71 3.48 -3.80
C VAL A 106 -3.07 4.16 -3.86
N ILE A 107 -3.48 4.72 -2.73
CA ILE A 107 -4.72 5.47 -2.59
C ILE A 107 -4.38 6.95 -2.73
N VAL A 108 -4.84 7.53 -3.83
CA VAL A 108 -4.55 8.91 -4.21
C VAL A 108 -5.70 9.45 -5.06
N LEU A 109 -5.97 10.75 -4.94
CA LEU A 109 -6.97 11.47 -5.73
C LEU A 109 -6.28 12.49 -6.63
N ASP A 110 -6.89 12.78 -7.79
CA ASP A 110 -6.42 13.83 -8.71
C ASP A 110 -6.47 15.22 -8.03
N GLU A 111 -7.52 15.46 -7.24
CA GLU A 111 -7.78 16.71 -6.53
C GLU A 111 -8.03 16.46 -5.04
N VAL A 112 -7.70 17.44 -4.21
CA VAL A 112 -7.97 17.45 -2.78
C VAL A 112 -8.59 18.78 -2.39
N HIS A 113 -9.30 18.80 -1.27
CA HIS A 113 -9.84 20.05 -0.74
C HIS A 113 -8.86 20.75 0.19
N LEU A 114 -8.74 22.07 0.06
CA LEU A 114 -8.11 22.91 1.05
C LEU A 114 -8.69 22.62 2.47
N PRO A 115 -7.89 22.74 3.55
CA PRO A 115 -6.53 23.29 3.60
C PRO A 115 -5.45 22.33 3.08
N PHE A 116 -5.79 21.09 2.74
CA PHE A 116 -4.84 20.12 2.21
C PHE A 116 -4.47 20.48 0.77
N THR A 117 -3.21 20.29 0.44
CA THR A 117 -2.71 20.38 -0.96
C THR A 117 -2.08 19.07 -1.41
N GLY A 118 -1.92 18.11 -0.50
CA GLY A 118 -1.36 16.80 -0.81
C GLY A 118 -1.89 15.73 0.12
N PHE A 119 -2.40 14.63 -0.45
CA PHE A 119 -2.79 13.43 0.29
C PHE A 119 -2.45 12.19 -0.52
N ARG A 120 -1.71 11.25 0.09
CA ARG A 120 -1.39 9.96 -0.53
C ARG A 120 -1.21 8.90 0.55
N VAL A 121 -1.79 7.74 0.33
CA VAL A 121 -1.58 6.56 1.17
C VAL A 121 -1.00 5.45 0.31
N GLU A 122 0.08 4.83 0.78
CA GLU A 122 0.71 3.70 0.12
C GLU A 122 0.68 2.50 1.04
N ILE A 123 0.19 1.36 0.56
CA ILE A 123 0.22 0.09 1.28
C ILE A 123 1.30 -0.77 0.61
N LYS A 124 2.35 -1.09 1.37
CA LYS A 124 3.58 -1.70 0.86
C LYS A 124 3.92 -2.98 1.58
N CYS A 125 4.61 -3.88 0.89
CA CYS A 125 5.21 -5.05 1.50
C CYS A 125 6.52 -4.70 2.20
N ASP A 126 6.84 -5.44 3.26
CA ASP A 126 8.16 -5.42 3.86
C ASP A 126 9.21 -5.96 2.90
N ARG A 127 10.48 -5.68 3.17
CA ARG A 127 11.59 -6.23 2.38
C ARG A 127 11.47 -7.76 2.30
N HIS A 128 11.61 -8.30 1.10
CA HIS A 128 11.48 -9.73 0.76
C HIS A 128 10.05 -10.27 0.75
N TRP A 129 9.03 -9.46 1.02
CA TRP A 129 7.62 -9.83 0.89
C TRP A 129 7.03 -9.21 -0.37
N PHE A 130 6.14 -9.95 -1.02
CA PHE A 130 5.59 -9.63 -2.33
C PHE A 130 4.18 -10.20 -2.48
N GLY A 131 3.54 -9.89 -3.61
CA GLY A 131 2.16 -10.24 -3.90
C GLY A 131 1.20 -9.18 -3.36
N SER A 132 -0.04 -9.18 -3.85
CA SER A 132 -1.05 -8.19 -3.45
C SER A 132 -1.33 -8.24 -1.94
N LEU A 133 -1.19 -9.39 -1.29
CA LEU A 133 -1.38 -9.54 0.16
C LEU A 133 -0.08 -9.52 0.96
N CYS A 134 1.05 -9.21 0.33
CA CYS A 134 2.38 -9.28 0.94
C CYS A 134 2.62 -10.59 1.69
N ASP A 135 2.12 -11.69 1.14
CA ASP A 135 2.06 -13.03 1.75
C ASP A 135 3.09 -13.99 1.18
N LYS A 136 3.88 -13.51 0.22
CA LYS A 136 4.89 -14.32 -0.47
C LYS A 136 6.29 -13.82 -0.22
N GLN A 137 7.13 -14.70 0.31
CA GLN A 137 8.52 -14.39 0.59
C GLN A 137 9.44 -14.76 -0.58
N CYS A 138 10.29 -13.83 -0.98
CA CYS A 138 11.39 -14.06 -1.90
C CYS A 138 12.62 -13.27 -1.49
N ILE A 139 13.71 -13.98 -1.18
CA ILE A 139 14.96 -13.35 -0.72
C ILE A 139 15.85 -13.13 -1.94
N GLY A 140 16.00 -11.87 -2.35
CA GLY A 140 16.72 -11.50 -3.57
C GLY A 140 18.18 -11.95 -3.56
N GLU A 141 18.84 -11.92 -2.40
CA GLU A 141 20.21 -12.40 -2.24
C GLU A 141 20.31 -13.91 -2.49
N MET A 142 19.30 -14.69 -2.09
CA MET A 142 19.28 -16.13 -2.34
C MET A 142 18.97 -16.45 -3.80
N ALA A 143 18.04 -15.71 -4.42
CA ALA A 143 17.76 -15.83 -5.85
C ALA A 143 19.00 -15.49 -6.69
N ALA A 144 19.74 -14.45 -6.32
CA ALA A 144 20.92 -13.99 -7.05
C ALA A 144 22.05 -15.04 -7.08
N ILE A 145 22.19 -15.87 -6.04
CA ILE A 145 23.20 -16.96 -6.00
C ILE A 145 23.02 -17.95 -7.16
N ILE A 146 21.78 -18.14 -7.61
CA ILE A 146 21.43 -19.03 -8.73
C ILE A 146 21.11 -18.26 -10.02
N GLY A 147 21.53 -17.00 -10.11
CA GLY A 147 21.34 -16.16 -11.31
C GLY A 147 19.92 -15.63 -11.52
N LEU A 148 19.08 -15.67 -10.48
CA LEU A 148 17.68 -15.21 -10.54
C LEU A 148 17.48 -13.92 -9.73
N ARG A 149 16.35 -13.26 -9.93
CA ARG A 149 15.83 -12.16 -9.11
C ARG A 149 14.44 -12.48 -8.60
N CYS A 150 14.02 -11.79 -7.54
CA CYS A 150 12.62 -11.78 -7.14
C CYS A 150 11.86 -10.79 -8.02
N ASN A 151 10.80 -11.27 -8.64
CA ASN A 151 9.92 -10.47 -9.47
C ASN A 151 8.83 -9.77 -8.62
N SER A 152 7.97 -8.92 -9.21
CA SER A 152 6.99 -8.14 -8.43
C SER A 152 5.97 -9.01 -7.65
N HIS A 153 5.73 -10.23 -8.12
CA HIS A 153 4.91 -11.24 -7.47
C HIS A 153 5.68 -12.13 -6.49
N GLY A 154 6.95 -11.82 -6.19
CA GLY A 154 7.81 -12.63 -5.32
C GLY A 154 8.12 -14.01 -5.86
N ASN A 155 8.03 -14.22 -7.17
CA ASN A 155 8.57 -15.42 -7.79
C ASN A 155 10.05 -15.19 -8.13
N PRO A 156 10.91 -16.21 -7.98
CA PRO A 156 12.22 -16.18 -8.61
C PRO A 156 12.06 -16.25 -10.14
N GLY A 157 12.80 -15.43 -10.86
CA GLY A 157 12.81 -15.37 -12.32
C GLY A 157 14.09 -14.71 -12.83
N CYS A 158 14.27 -14.67 -14.14
CA CYS A 158 15.46 -14.05 -14.72
C CYS A 158 15.41 -12.52 -14.64
N ALA A 159 16.54 -11.88 -14.96
CA ALA A 159 16.59 -10.43 -15.15
C ALA A 159 15.53 -9.95 -16.15
N GLU A 160 15.09 -8.69 -16.03
CA GLU A 160 14.10 -8.11 -16.95
C GLU A 160 14.52 -8.30 -18.41
N GLY A 161 13.58 -8.78 -19.24
CA GLY A 161 13.83 -9.07 -20.65
C GLY A 161 14.50 -10.43 -20.92
N TRP A 162 14.77 -11.25 -19.91
CA TRP A 162 15.37 -12.58 -20.05
C TRP A 162 14.46 -13.70 -19.52
N TYR A 163 14.59 -14.89 -20.09
CA TYR A 163 13.92 -16.12 -19.67
C TYR A 163 14.73 -17.36 -20.04
N GLY A 164 14.20 -18.54 -19.73
CA GLY A 164 14.86 -19.82 -19.96
C GLY A 164 15.45 -20.38 -18.67
N GLU A 165 15.84 -21.66 -18.70
CA GLU A 165 16.43 -22.34 -17.54
C GLU A 165 17.71 -21.63 -17.07
N ASN A 166 18.51 -21.11 -18.01
CA ASN A 166 19.78 -20.43 -17.75
C ASN A 166 19.72 -18.90 -17.95
N CYS A 167 18.53 -18.33 -18.14
CA CYS A 167 18.35 -16.89 -18.40
C CYS A 167 19.11 -16.36 -19.62
N ASP A 168 19.24 -17.18 -20.65
CA ASP A 168 20.00 -16.92 -21.88
C ASP A 168 19.11 -16.59 -23.08
N GLU A 169 17.79 -16.69 -22.93
CA GLU A 169 16.81 -16.34 -23.96
C GLU A 169 16.20 -14.96 -23.69
N THR A 170 15.99 -14.16 -24.75
CA THR A 170 15.38 -12.83 -24.62
C THR A 170 13.87 -12.90 -24.76
N ILE A 171 13.15 -12.28 -23.84
CA ILE A 171 11.68 -12.16 -23.91
C ILE A 171 11.31 -11.32 -25.13
N SER A 172 10.48 -11.88 -26.02
CA SER A 172 9.83 -11.14 -27.10
C SER A 172 8.38 -10.85 -26.74
N ASN A 173 7.98 -9.58 -26.82
CA ASN A 173 6.57 -9.17 -26.64
C ASN A 173 5.62 -9.74 -27.71
N SER A 174 6.15 -10.37 -28.77
CA SER A 174 5.36 -11.08 -29.76
C SER A 174 4.91 -12.48 -29.31
N LEU A 175 5.45 -13.00 -28.20
CA LEU A 175 5.05 -14.30 -27.68
C LEU A 175 3.61 -14.25 -27.15
N PRO A 176 2.76 -15.26 -27.44
CA PRO A 176 1.37 -15.29 -26.99
C PRO A 176 1.19 -15.12 -25.47
N GLU A 177 2.15 -15.61 -24.69
CA GLU A 177 2.24 -15.53 -23.23
C GLU A 177 2.58 -14.10 -22.74
N CYS A 178 3.25 -13.30 -23.57
CA CYS A 178 3.67 -11.93 -23.26
C CYS A 178 2.76 -10.85 -23.87
N MET A 179 1.55 -11.21 -24.33
CA MET A 179 0.54 -10.25 -24.78
C MET A 179 -0.17 -9.59 -23.59
N CYS A 180 0.59 -8.95 -22.70
CA CYS A 180 0.07 -8.27 -21.51
C CYS A 180 -0.69 -7.00 -21.92
N GLN A 181 -1.82 -6.75 -21.24
CA GLN A 181 -2.69 -5.59 -21.44
C GLN A 181 -2.52 -4.61 -20.29
N ASN A 182 -3.13 -3.42 -20.41
CA ASN A 182 -3.23 -2.42 -19.34
C ASN A 182 -1.88 -2.02 -18.69
N GLY A 183 -0.80 -2.02 -19.48
CA GLY A 183 0.54 -1.68 -18.99
C GLY A 183 1.28 -2.81 -18.27
N GLY A 184 0.77 -4.04 -18.33
CA GLY A 184 1.45 -5.21 -17.76
C GLY A 184 2.81 -5.49 -18.41
N VAL A 185 3.74 -5.97 -17.59
CA VAL A 185 5.13 -6.25 -17.98
C VAL A 185 5.32 -7.76 -18.08
N CYS A 186 5.84 -8.25 -19.22
CA CYS A 186 6.14 -9.67 -19.32
C CYS A 186 7.38 -10.03 -18.48
N ALA A 187 7.26 -11.04 -17.63
CA ALA A 187 8.33 -11.51 -16.77
C ALA A 187 8.45 -13.03 -16.81
N SER A 188 9.66 -13.52 -16.57
CA SER A 188 9.92 -14.93 -16.37
C SER A 188 9.69 -15.33 -14.90
N VAL A 189 9.23 -16.56 -14.73
CA VAL A 189 9.13 -17.26 -13.46
C VAL A 189 9.81 -18.60 -13.63
N ASN A 190 10.82 -18.84 -12.79
CA ASN A 190 11.59 -20.07 -12.78
C ASN A 190 11.12 -20.91 -11.59
N SER A 191 10.73 -22.15 -11.87
CA SER A 191 10.43 -23.13 -10.83
C SER A 191 11.72 -23.72 -10.27
N MET A 192 11.67 -24.21 -9.03
CA MET A 192 12.79 -24.94 -8.41
C MET A 192 13.21 -26.21 -9.20
N ASN A 193 12.36 -26.67 -10.12
CA ASN A 193 12.65 -27.83 -10.98
C ASN A 193 13.32 -27.48 -12.32
N GLY A 194 13.70 -26.22 -12.55
CA GLY A 194 14.34 -25.77 -13.80
C GLY A 194 13.36 -25.31 -14.90
N ASP A 195 12.05 -25.50 -14.70
CA ASP A 195 11.04 -25.00 -15.65
C ASP A 195 10.95 -23.46 -15.60
N SER A 196 11.20 -22.79 -16.73
CA SER A 196 10.95 -21.36 -16.91
C SER A 196 9.62 -21.13 -17.63
N LYS A 197 8.78 -20.24 -17.09
CA LYS A 197 7.51 -19.81 -17.69
C LYS A 197 7.45 -18.31 -17.82
N LEU A 198 6.70 -17.82 -18.80
CA LEU A 198 6.41 -16.40 -18.97
C LEU A 198 5.03 -16.08 -18.39
N ILE A 199 4.95 -14.97 -17.65
CA ILE A 199 3.72 -14.44 -17.07
C ILE A 199 3.63 -12.92 -17.30
N CYS A 200 2.44 -12.37 -17.18
CA CYS A 200 2.26 -10.92 -17.10
C CYS A 200 2.27 -10.46 -15.64
N GLU A 201 3.14 -9.50 -15.36
CA GLU A 201 3.13 -8.71 -14.12
C GLU A 201 2.15 -7.57 -14.27
N CYS A 202 1.02 -7.69 -13.59
CA CYS A 202 -0.06 -6.74 -13.72
C CYS A 202 0.18 -5.52 -12.85
N PRO A 203 -0.06 -4.31 -13.38
CA PRO A 203 -0.11 -3.13 -12.54
C PRO A 203 -1.24 -3.27 -11.52
N ILE A 204 -1.14 -2.47 -10.46
CA ILE A 204 -2.17 -2.39 -9.43
C ILE A 204 -3.53 -2.11 -10.11
N ARG A 205 -4.60 -2.74 -9.59
CA ARG A 205 -5.98 -2.73 -10.13
C ARG A 205 -6.22 -3.54 -11.40
N PHE A 206 -5.23 -4.26 -11.91
CA PHE A 206 -5.43 -5.19 -13.02
C PHE A 206 -5.08 -6.63 -12.63
N GLU A 207 -5.83 -7.57 -13.18
CA GLU A 207 -5.66 -9.00 -12.92
C GLU A 207 -5.96 -9.85 -14.16
N GLY A 208 -5.72 -11.15 -14.02
CA GLY A 208 -5.84 -12.11 -15.11
C GLY A 208 -4.49 -12.48 -15.72
N PRO A 209 -4.42 -13.58 -16.50
CA PRO A 209 -3.18 -14.06 -17.10
C PRO A 209 -2.51 -13.05 -18.04
N LYS A 210 -3.27 -12.07 -18.56
CA LYS A 210 -2.78 -11.01 -19.44
C LYS A 210 -3.09 -9.62 -18.88
N CYS A 211 -3.44 -9.50 -17.61
CA CYS A 211 -3.87 -8.24 -17.00
C CYS A 211 -5.09 -7.63 -17.70
N GLU A 212 -5.95 -8.47 -18.27
CA GLU A 212 -7.06 -8.07 -19.12
C GLU A 212 -8.32 -7.67 -18.35
N LYS A 213 -8.32 -7.84 -17.03
CA LYS A 213 -9.46 -7.53 -16.15
C LYS A 213 -9.05 -6.45 -15.17
N GLU A 214 -9.96 -5.52 -14.88
CA GLU A 214 -9.85 -4.70 -13.68
C GLU A 214 -10.15 -5.58 -12.47
N SER A 215 -9.30 -5.49 -11.44
CA SER A 215 -9.52 -6.22 -10.20
C SER A 215 -10.67 -5.58 -9.43
N TYR A 216 -11.72 -6.36 -9.17
CA TYR A 216 -12.95 -5.92 -8.50
C TYR A 216 -12.84 -5.99 -6.97
N ASN A 217 -11.70 -5.61 -6.40
CA ASN A 217 -11.62 -5.44 -4.95
C ASN A 217 -11.92 -3.97 -4.63
N TYR A 218 -13.20 -3.76 -4.26
CA TYR A 218 -13.79 -2.64 -3.53
C TYR A 218 -13.11 -1.28 -3.68
N VAL A 219 -13.79 -0.38 -4.38
CA VAL A 219 -13.51 1.06 -4.40
C VAL A 219 -13.15 1.53 -3.00
N ASP A 220 -11.97 2.11 -2.84
CA ASP A 220 -11.62 2.84 -1.63
C ASP A 220 -12.57 4.01 -1.49
N ASP A 221 -13.46 3.98 -0.51
CA ASP A 221 -14.25 5.17 -0.17
C ASP A 221 -13.28 6.11 0.58
N LEU A 222 -12.65 7.01 -0.19
CA LEU A 222 -11.98 8.19 0.33
C LEU A 222 -13.02 9.32 0.38
N GLU A 223 -13.27 9.80 1.60
CA GLU A 223 -14.30 10.81 1.85
C GLU A 223 -13.70 12.00 2.60
N PHE A 224 -14.01 13.21 2.14
CA PHE A 224 -13.74 14.45 2.85
C PHE A 224 -15.00 14.92 3.59
N PHE A 225 -14.87 15.13 4.89
CA PHE A 225 -15.93 15.68 5.73
C PHE A 225 -15.47 16.98 6.37
N PHE A 226 -16.30 18.01 6.24
CA PHE A 226 -16.06 19.30 6.84
C PHE A 226 -17.13 19.61 7.89
N VAL A 227 -16.69 19.98 9.09
CA VAL A 227 -17.57 20.48 10.15
C VAL A 227 -17.47 21.98 10.20
N GLN A 228 -18.58 22.65 9.92
CA GLN A 228 -18.69 24.11 9.98
C GLN A 228 -18.63 24.65 11.41
N ALA A 229 -17.95 25.77 11.62
CA ALA A 229 -17.94 26.49 12.89
C ALA A 229 -19.28 27.21 13.14
N LYS A 230 -19.74 27.23 14.40
CA LYS A 230 -21.07 27.78 14.81
C LYS A 230 -21.42 29.17 14.28
N ASN A 231 -20.41 30.03 14.03
CA ASN A 231 -20.59 31.39 13.51
C ASN A 231 -19.87 31.62 12.17
N GLY A 232 -19.51 30.55 11.47
CA GLY A 232 -18.64 30.57 10.29
C GLY A 232 -19.35 30.35 8.96
N HIS A 233 -20.69 30.31 8.92
CA HIS A 233 -21.42 29.81 7.75
C HIS A 233 -21.11 30.54 6.44
N ALA A 234 -21.12 31.87 6.46
CA ALA A 234 -20.83 32.64 5.25
C ALA A 234 -19.39 32.39 4.74
N LEU A 235 -18.42 32.29 5.65
CA LEU A 235 -17.02 32.01 5.32
C LEU A 235 -16.82 30.58 4.82
N PHE A 236 -17.54 29.63 5.41
CA PHE A 236 -17.50 28.22 5.02
C PHE A 236 -18.05 28.01 3.61
N GLU A 237 -19.19 28.61 3.27
CA GLU A 237 -19.78 28.51 1.93
C GLU A 237 -18.90 29.16 0.85
N GLU A 238 -18.31 30.33 1.14
CA GLU A 238 -17.37 30.98 0.23
C GLU A 238 -16.14 30.11 -0.05
N PHE A 239 -15.63 29.47 1.01
CA PHE A 239 -14.51 28.56 0.94
C PHE A 239 -14.86 27.29 0.16
N TYR A 240 -15.87 26.54 0.60
CA TYR A 240 -16.22 25.21 0.09
C TYR A 240 -16.36 25.19 -1.44
N ASN A 241 -17.01 26.20 -2.01
CA ASN A 241 -17.20 26.32 -3.46
C ASN A 241 -15.92 26.49 -4.30
N ASN A 242 -14.77 26.79 -3.66
CA ASN A 242 -13.48 27.00 -4.32
C ASN A 242 -12.34 26.27 -3.58
N THR A 243 -12.66 25.14 -2.96
CA THR A 243 -11.69 24.37 -2.15
C THR A 243 -10.86 23.39 -2.94
N ASP A 244 -11.36 22.93 -4.08
CA ASP A 244 -10.70 21.92 -4.89
C ASP A 244 -9.40 22.46 -5.46
N VAL A 245 -8.31 21.76 -5.14
CA VAL A 245 -6.98 22.05 -5.65
C VAL A 245 -6.35 20.75 -6.16
N PRO A 246 -5.48 20.82 -7.18
CA PRO A 246 -4.74 19.65 -7.63
C PRO A 246 -3.95 19.01 -6.47
N ASN A 247 -3.98 17.68 -6.39
CA ASN A 247 -3.21 16.96 -5.40
C ASN A 247 -1.72 16.98 -5.76
N GLU A 248 -0.91 17.71 -5.00
CA GLU A 248 0.52 17.80 -5.21
C GLU A 248 1.26 16.46 -5.03
N LEU A 249 0.63 15.48 -4.37
CA LEU A 249 1.20 14.15 -4.12
C LEU A 249 0.65 13.08 -5.09
N TYR A 250 0.05 13.50 -6.20
CA TYR A 250 -0.52 12.58 -7.18
C TYR A 250 0.51 11.62 -7.80
N TYR A 251 1.68 12.13 -8.15
CA TYR A 251 2.74 11.40 -8.85
C TYR A 251 3.77 10.80 -7.90
#